data_AF-B7Q076-F1
#
_entry.id   AF-B7Q076-F1
#
_cell.length_a   1.000
_cell.length_b   1.000
_cell.length_c   1.000
_cell.angle_alpha   90.00
_cell.angle_beta   90.00
_cell.angle_gamma   90.00
#
_symmetry.space_group_name_H-M   'P 1'
#
loop_
_entity.id
_entity.type
_entity.pdbx_description
1 polymer ?
#
loop_
_entity_poly.entity_id
_entity_poly.type
_entity_poly.pdbx_seq_one_letter_code
_entity_poly.pdbx_strand_id
1 'polypeptide(L)' 'NGVLPREWKQGNLTAILKPGHSALDLASFQPIVLTNCACKIMERVILLRIT' A
#
# COMPACT_ATOMS: atom_id res chain seq x y z
N ASN A 1 -22.59 2.41 -15.87
CA ASN A 1 -21.96 2.38 -14.54
C ASN A 1 -20.55 1.82 -14.66
N GLY A 2 -19.52 2.60 -14.32
CA GLY A 2 -18.16 2.08 -14.22
C GLY A 2 -17.99 1.36 -12.88
N VAL A 3 -17.58 0.09 -12.90
CA VAL A 3 -17.38 -0.73 -11.69
C VAL A 3 -15.91 -1.12 -11.63
N LEU A 4 -15.28 -0.88 -10.47
CA LEU A 4 -13.92 -1.34 -10.22
C LEU A 4 -13.92 -2.81 -9.79
N PRO A 5 -12.98 -3.63 -10.28
CA PRO A 5 -12.80 -5.00 -9.80
C PRO A 5 -12.59 -5.04 -8.29
N ARG A 6 -13.08 -6.09 -7.63
CA ARG A 6 -12.97 -6.22 -6.17
C ARG A 6 -11.52 -6.35 -5.72
N GLU A 7 -10.69 -7.01 -6.52
CA GLU A 7 -9.26 -7.18 -6.24
C GLU A 7 -8.49 -5.86 -6.14
N TRP A 8 -8.95 -4.79 -6.79
CA TRP A 8 -8.31 -3.48 -6.70
C TRP A 8 -8.46 -2.88 -5.30
N LYS A 9 -9.53 -3.23 -4.58
CA LYS A 9 -9.77 -2.79 -3.20
C LYS A 9 -9.00 -3.63 -2.17
N GLN A 10 -8.30 -4.67 -2.61
CA GLN A 10 -7.50 -5.53 -1.74
C GLN A 10 -6.02 -5.08 -1.75
N GLY A 11 -5.32 -5.42 -0.68
CA GLY A 11 -3.88 -5.17 -0.56
C GLY A 11 -3.23 -6.19 0.36
N ASN A 12 -1.94 -6.42 0.14
CA ASN A 12 -1.16 -7.38 0.90
C ASN A 12 -0.53 -6.67 2.10
N LEU A 13 -0.88 -7.10 3.32
CA LEU A 13 -0.26 -6.61 4.55
C LEU A 13 1.16 -7.17 4.64
N THR A 14 2.15 -6.28 4.63
CA THR A 14 3.56 -6.64 4.72
C THR A 14 4.20 -5.86 5.86
N ALA A 15 4.90 -6.57 6.75
CA ALA A 15 5.69 -5.96 7.81
C ALA A 15 7.09 -5.66 7.27
N ILE A 16 7.47 -4.39 7.18
CA ILE A 16 8.82 -3.97 6.78
C ILE A 16 9.62 -3.60 8.02
N LEU A 17 10.86 -4.10 8.12
CA LEU A 17 11.77 -3.73 9.20
C LEU A 17 12.18 -2.25 9.07
N LYS A 18 12.04 -1.49 10.16
CA LYS A 18 12.53 -0.11 10.22
C LYS A 18 14.06 -0.07 10.03
N PRO A 19 14.60 0.87 9.26
CA PRO A 19 16.04 1.02 9.08
C PRO A 19 16.76 1.17 10.44
N GLY A 20 17.82 0.41 10.66
CA GLY A 20 18.64 0.50 11.89
C GLY A 20 18.05 -0.19 13.12
N HIS A 21 16.90 -0.85 13.01
CA HIS A 21 16.30 -1.62 14.10
C HIS A 21 16.60 -3.12 14.00
N SER A 22 16.47 -3.83 15.13
CA SER A 22 16.69 -5.27 15.21
C SER A 22 15.50 -6.06 14.67
N ALA A 23 15.76 -7.08 13.84
CA ALA A 23 14.74 -7.99 13.35
C ALA A 23 14.15 -8.92 14.43
N LEU A 24 14.76 -8.96 15.62
CA LEU A 24 14.32 -9.81 16.74
C LEU A 24 13.21 -9.17 17.58
N ASP A 25 12.97 -7.87 17.41
CA ASP A 25 11.93 -7.13 18.14
C ASP A 25 10.75 -6.83 17.22
N LEU A 26 9.54 -7.24 17.61
CA LEU A 26 8.32 -7.01 16.83
C LEU A 26 8.02 -5.51 16.66
N ALA A 27 8.36 -4.67 17.64
CA ALA A 27 8.16 -3.22 17.57
C ALA A 27 9.04 -2.54 16.51
N SER A 28 10.04 -3.26 16.01
CA SER A 28 10.94 -2.81 14.95
C SER A 28 10.31 -2.89 13.55
N PHE A 29 9.16 -3.53 13.39
CA PHE A 29 8.47 -3.62 12.10
C PHE A 29 7.41 -2.52 11.94
N GLN A 30 7.27 -2.02 10.72
CA GLN A 30 6.19 -1.15 10.28
C GLN A 30 5.23 -1.96 9.40
N PRO A 31 3.96 -2.09 9.81
CA PRO A 31 2.96 -2.67 8.93
C PRO A 31 2.66 -1.67 7.80
N ILE A 32 2.81 -2.13 6.56
CA ILE A 32 2.38 -1.40 5.38
C ILE A 32 1.43 -2.28 4.54
N VAL A 33 0.55 -1.64 3.78
CA VAL A 33 -0.34 -2.35 2.86
C VAL A 33 0.10 -2.07 1.43
N LEU A 34 0.55 -3.11 0.74
CA LEU A 34 0.87 -3.06 -0.67
C LEU A 34 -0.42 -3.20 -1.47
N THR A 35 -0.89 -2.10 -2.05
CA THR A 35 -2.10 -2.08 -2.87
C THR A 35 -1.84 -2.58 -4.29
N ASN A 36 -2.90 -2.99 -4.99
CA ASN A 36 -2.82 -3.38 -6.41
C ASN A 36 -2.17 -2.26 -7.27
N CYS A 37 -1.29 -2.63 -8.19
CA CYS A 37 -0.62 -1.69 -9.11
C CYS A 37 -1.61 -0.75 -9.83
N ALA A 38 -2.76 -1.27 -10.26
CA ALA A 38 -3.78 -0.49 -10.93
C ALA A 38 -4.42 0.57 -10.00
N CYS A 39 -4.60 0.24 -8.72
CA CYS A 39 -5.01 1.23 -7.72
C CYS A 39 -3.96 2.30 -7.50
N LYS A 40 -2.66 1.94 -7.45
CA LYS A 40 -1.59 2.94 -7.34
C LYS A 40 -1.51 3.88 -8.54
N ILE A 41 -1.76 3.38 -9.75
CA ILE A 41 -1.86 4.21 -10.95
C ILE A 41 -3.05 5.17 -10.83
N MET A 42 -4.21 4.67 -10.42
CA MET A 42 -5.42 5.48 -10.23
C MET A 42 -5.22 6.57 -9.16
N GLU A 43 -4.62 6.23 -8.02
CA GLU A 43 -4.23 7.19 -6.97
C GLU A 43 -3.39 8.33 -7.55
N ARG A 44 -2.37 8.00 -8.35
CA ARG A 44 -1.53 9.00 -9.02
C ARG A 44 -2.32 9.87 -10.01
N VAL A 45 -3.20 9.29 -10.81
CA VAL A 45 -4.05 10.05 -11.74
C VAL A 45 -4.96 11.01 -10.99
N ILE A 46 -5.57 10.58 -9.88
CA ILE A 46 -6.44 11.42 -9.06
C ILE A 46 -5.62 12.56 -8.44
N LEU A 47 -4.46 12.26 -7.83
CA LEU A 47 -3.58 13.26 -7.23
C LEU A 47 -3.17 14.36 -8.22
N LEU A 48 -2.84 13.97 -9.45
CA LEU A 48 -2.50 14.90 -10.54
C LEU A 48 -3.69 15.76 -11.02
N ARG A 49 -4.92 15.40 -10.66
CA ARG A 49 -6.12 16.15 -11.05
C ARG A 49 -6.64 17.05 -9.94
N ILE A 50 -6.30 16.76 -8.69
CA ILE A 50 -6.74 17.52 -7.51
C ILE A 50 -5.65 18.45 -6.94
N THR A 51 -4.42 18.35 -7.46
CA THR A 51 -3.28 19.24 -7.14
C THR A 51 -2.99 20.10 -8.35
#